data_AF-A0A354ZC09-F1
#
_entry.id   AF-A0A354ZC09-F1
#
_cell.length_a   1.000
_cell.length_b   1.000
_cell.length_c   1.000
_cell.angle_alpha   90.00
_cell.angle_beta   90.00
_cell.angle_gamma   90.00
#
_symmetry.space_group_name_H-M   'P 1'
#
loop_
_entity.id
_entity.type
_entity.pdbx_description
1 polymer ?
#
loop_
_entity_poly.entity_id
_entity_poly.type
_entity_poly.pdbx_seq_one_letter_code
_entity_poly.pdbx_strand_id
1 'polypeptide(L)' 'MIVDLLFVFTKDAGQFRLEVTANFRWGKQAHIVETSPELNPGIDMLIDKLEQKIVKEKEKIQEKK' A
#
# COMPACT_ATOMS: atom_id res chain seq x y z
N MET A 1 12.35 4.98 -7.15
CA MET A 1 12.06 3.58 -6.76
C MET A 1 10.62 3.25 -7.13
N ILE A 2 9.64 3.96 -6.56
CA ILE A 2 8.22 3.88 -6.99
C ILE A 2 8.04 4.63 -8.31
N VAL A 3 7.13 4.14 -9.16
CA VAL A 3 6.68 4.76 -10.41
C VAL A 3 5.30 5.37 -10.20
N ASP A 4 4.38 4.60 -9.64
CA ASP A 4 3.01 5.02 -9.41
C ASP A 4 2.41 4.31 -8.17
N LEU A 5 1.34 4.90 -7.66
CA LEU A 5 0.49 4.38 -6.60
C LEU A 5 -0.97 4.45 -7.07
N LEU A 6 -1.68 3.33 -7.07
CA LEU A 6 -3.12 3.28 -7.37
C LEU A 6 -3.88 2.98 -6.09
N PHE A 7 -4.67 3.94 -5.63
CA PHE A 7 -5.58 3.78 -4.49
C PHE A 7 -6.99 3.48 -4.97
N VAL A 8 -7.64 2.49 -4.35
CA VAL A 8 -9.03 2.13 -4.61
C VAL A 8 -9.75 2.01 -3.27
N PHE A 9 -10.70 2.91 -3.02
CA PHE A 9 -11.50 2.91 -1.81
C PHE A 9 -12.95 2.58 -2.16
N THR A 10 -13.44 1.46 -1.62
CA THR A 10 -14.78 0.96 -1.84
C THR A 10 -15.52 0.94 -0.52
N LYS A 11 -16.77 1.43 -0.49
CA LYS A 11 -17.67 1.26 0.66
C LYS A 11 -18.68 0.18 0.33
N ASP A 12 -18.69 -0.91 1.09
CA ASP A 12 -19.64 -2.01 0.93
C ASP A 12 -20.16 -2.47 2.30
N ALA A 13 -21.46 -2.76 2.38
CA ALA A 13 -22.14 -3.27 3.57
C ALA A 13 -21.76 -2.59 4.91
N GLY A 14 -21.48 -1.28 4.90
CA GLY A 14 -21.10 -0.52 6.10
C GLY A 14 -19.62 -0.57 6.48
N GLN A 15 -18.77 -1.21 5.67
CA GLN A 15 -17.32 -1.22 5.81
C GLN A 15 -16.65 -0.54 4.60
N PHE A 16 -15.48 0.03 4.84
CA PHE A 16 -14.57 0.49 3.79
C PHE A 16 -13.54 -0.59 3.52
N ARG A 17 -13.37 -0.94 2.24
CA ARG A 17 -12.24 -1.69 1.72
C ARG A 17 -11.31 -0.70 1.03
N LEU A 18 -10.06 -0.64 1.49
CA LEU A 18 -9.07 0.33 1.07
C LEU A 18 -7.88 -0.42 0.49
N GLU A 19 -7.55 -0.15 -0.76
CA GLU A 19 -6.52 -0.89 -1.48
C GLU A 19 -5.48 0.09 -2.01
N VAL A 20 -4.21 -0.28 -1.95
CA VAL A 20 -3.13 0.43 -2.66
C VAL A 20 -2.27 -0.56 -3.43
N THR A 21 -2.01 -0.20 -4.68
CA THR A 21 -1.06 -0.90 -5.54
C THR A 21 0.11 0.02 -5.81
N ALA A 22 1.31 -0.35 -5.35
CA ALA A 22 2.54 0.36 -5.61
C ALA A 22 3.36 -0.34 -6.69
N ASN A 23 3.67 0.37 -7.77
CA ASN A 23 4.50 -0.14 -8.86
C ASN A 23 5.92 0.41 -8.75
N PHE A 24 6.92 -0.46 -8.87
CA PHE A 24 8.33 -0.11 -8.72
C PHE A 24 9.06 -0.16 -10.06
N ARG A 25 10.11 0.67 -10.20
CA ARG A 25 10.89 0.85 -11.43
C ARG A 25 11.55 -0.43 -11.96
N TRP A 26 11.71 -1.45 -11.13
CA TRP A 26 12.31 -2.74 -11.50
C TRP A 26 11.26 -3.81 -11.81
N GLY A 27 10.02 -3.41 -12.14
CA GLY A 27 8.96 -4.31 -12.59
C GLY A 27 8.26 -5.10 -11.48
N LYS A 28 8.54 -4.77 -10.21
CA LYS A 28 7.82 -5.37 -9.06
C LYS A 28 6.61 -4.52 -8.69
N GLN A 29 5.59 -5.18 -8.18
CA GLN A 29 4.40 -4.55 -7.62
C GLN A 29 4.21 -4.99 -6.15
N ALA A 30 3.67 -4.11 -5.32
CA ALA A 30 3.14 -4.44 -4.02
C ALA A 30 1.68 -4.02 -3.93
N HIS A 31 0.80 -4.97 -3.62
CA HIS A 31 -0.62 -4.74 -3.40
C HIS A 31 -0.94 -4.94 -1.92
N ILE A 32 -1.67 -4.00 -1.34
CA ILE A 32 -2.04 -3.96 0.08
C ILE A 32 -3.53 -3.67 0.16
N VAL A 33 -4.23 -4.36 1.05
CA VAL A 33 -5.67 -4.24 1.27
C VAL A 33 -5.95 -4.13 2.76
N GLU A 34 -6.74 -3.14 3.14
CA GLU A 34 -7.24 -2.93 4.49
C GLU A 34 -8.76 -2.83 4.51
N THR A 35 -9.36 -3.24 5.62
CA THR A 35 -10.80 -3.06 5.86
C THR A 35 -11.01 -2.31 7.16
N SER A 36 -11.88 -1.30 7.14
CA SER A 36 -12.17 -0.48 8.32
C SER A 36 -13.63 -0.02 8.32
N PRO A 37 -14.32 0.05 9.49
CA PRO A 37 -15.64 0.67 9.57
C PRO A 37 -15.61 2.17 9.29
N GLU A 38 -14.47 2.82 9.52
CA GLU A 38 -14.27 4.26 9.33
C GLU A 38 -13.16 4.53 8.31
N LEU A 39 -13.40 5.49 7.42
CA LEU A 39 -12.50 5.77 6.31
C LEU A 39 -11.12 6.27 6.78
N ASN A 40 -11.07 7.30 7.62
CA ASN A 40 -9.81 7.92 8.03
C ASN A 40 -8.90 6.96 8.81
N PRO A 41 -9.37 6.23 9.85
CA PRO A 41 -8.54 5.23 10.52
C PRO A 41 -8.05 4.13 9.57
N GLY A 42 -8.89 3.75 8.60
CA GLY A 42 -8.49 2.77 7.59
C GLY A 42 -7.38 3.29 6.66
N ILE A 43 -7.43 4.58 6.30
CA ILE A 43 -6.37 5.22 5.50
C ILE A 43 -5.07 5.23 6.30
N ASP A 44 -5.10 5.64 7.57
CA ASP A 44 -3.90 5.67 8.42
C ASP A 44 -3.24 4.28 8.47
N MET A 45 -4.04 3.23 8.73
CA MET A 45 -3.55 1.85 8.71
C MET A 45 -2.99 1.40 7.36
N LEU A 46 -3.63 1.79 6.25
CA LEU A 46 -3.17 1.45 4.90
C LEU A 46 -1.82 2.11 4.60
N ILE A 47 -1.66 3.38 4.98
CA ILE A 47 -0.44 4.16 4.74
C ILE A 47 0.72 3.61 5.58
N ASP A 48 0.49 3.29 6.86
CA ASP A 48 1.52 2.68 7.72
C ASP A 48 2.05 1.36 7.11
N LYS A 49 1.14 0.51 6.61
CA LYS A 49 1.50 -0.75 5.95
C LYS A 49 2.23 -0.52 4.63
N LEU A 50 1.82 0.49 3.86
CA LEU A 50 2.50 0.90 2.64
C LEU A 50 3.93 1.35 2.93
N GLU A 51 4.14 2.19 3.94
CA GLU A 51 5.47 2.64 4.35
C GLU A 51 6.37 1.46 4.73
N GLN A 52 5.90 0.58 5.62
CA GLN A 52 6.64 -0.62 6.02
C GLN A 52 7.02 -1.49 4.81
N LYS A 53 6.13 -1.60 3.82
CA LYS A 53 6.39 -2.36 2.59
C LYS A 53 7.46 -1.69 1.74
N ILE A 54 7.38 -0.36 1.58
CA ILE A 54 8.36 0.43 0.83
C ILE A 54 9.74 0.33 1.48
N VAL A 55 9.84 0.49 2.80
CA VAL A 55 11.12 0.38 3.53
C VAL A 55 11.77 -0.99 3.29
N LYS A 56 11.01 -2.08 3.46
CA LYS A 56 11.50 -3.44 3.20
C LYS A 56 11.95 -3.67 1.77
N GLU A 57 11.29 -3.05 0.79
CA GLU A 57 11.71 -3.15 -0.61
C GLU A 57 12.96 -2.31 -0.91
N LYS A 58 13.15 -1.18 -0.22
CA LYS A 58 14.37 -0.38 -0.30
C LYS A 58 15.57 -1.14 0.25
N GLU A 59 15.43 -1.76 1.42
CA GLU A 59 16.49 -2.55 2.08
C GLU A 59 16.99 -3.68 1.16
N LYS A 60 16.08 -4.46 0.56
CA LYS A 60 16.42 -5.54 -0.39
C LYS A 60 17.21 -5.09 -1.61
N ILE A 61 17.07 -3.83 -2.03
CA ILE A 61 17.80 -3.28 -3.16
C ILE A 61 19.17 -2.77 -2.73
N GLN A 62 19.26 -2.25 -1.50
CA GLN A 62 20.54 -1.83 -0.93
C GLN A 62 21.44 -3.03 -0.64
N GLU A 63 20.91 -4.15 -0.15
CA GLU A 63 21.68 -5.39 0.06
C GLU A 63 22.19 -6.03 -1.23
N LYS A 64 21.58 -5.72 -2.38
CA LYS A 64 21.96 -6.24 -3.70
C LYS A 64 22.96 -5.36 -4.44
N LYS A 65 23.35 -4.21 -3.86
CA LYS A 65 24.36 -3.29 -4.40
C LYS A 65 25.66 -3.42 -3.62
#